data_AF-A0A935Y760-F1
#
_entry.id   AF-A0A935Y760-F1
#
_cell.length_a   1.000
_cell.length_b   1.000
_cell.length_c   1.000
_cell.angle_alpha   90.00
_cell.angle_beta   90.00
_cell.angle_gamma   90.00
#
_symmetry.space_group_name_H-M   'P 1'
#
loop_
_entity.id
_entity.type
_entity.pdbx_description
1 polymer ?
#
loop_
_entity_poly.entity_id
_entity_poly.type
_entity_poly.pdbx_seq_one_letter_code
_entity_poly.pdbx_strand_id
1 'polypeptide(L)'
;MDLIVTADSPDAKQGWATLGTRRFRCALGRGGIIADKREGDGGTPVGAFPLRRLLVRTDKGAIPKSQLPITVIDEDDGWCDAPGDIAYNRAVALPYAASHERLWRDDHLYDLVLVIGHNDDPVVRGMGSAVFIHLAHDDYRPTEGCIAFKRADLETILGQIGPTDRVAVRQP
;
A
#
# COMPACT_ATOMS: atom_id res chain seq x y z
N MET A 1 -16.86 -3.28 6.33
CA MET A 1 -17.12 -2.19 5.36
C MET A 1 -15.85 -1.98 4.57
N ASP A 2 -15.88 -2.26 3.27
CA ASP A 2 -14.68 -2.17 2.43
C ASP A 2 -14.33 -0.72 2.08
N LEU A 3 -13.03 -0.45 1.94
CA LEU A 3 -12.50 0.77 1.37
C LEU A 3 -12.51 0.64 -0.16
N ILE A 4 -13.39 1.34 -0.85
CA ILE A 4 -13.54 1.22 -2.32
C ILE A 4 -12.73 2.33 -2.99
N VAL A 5 -11.82 1.98 -3.88
CA VAL A 5 -10.92 2.92 -4.58
C VAL A 5 -11.23 2.94 -6.07
N THR A 6 -11.40 4.14 -6.62
CA THR A 6 -11.60 4.39 -8.06
C THR A 6 -10.74 5.55 -8.53
N ALA A 7 -10.32 5.53 -9.79
CA ALA A 7 -9.61 6.64 -10.43
C ALA A 7 -10.59 7.76 -10.84
N ASP A 8 -10.10 8.99 -11.00
CA ASP A 8 -10.91 10.11 -11.53
C ASP A 8 -11.33 9.91 -12.99
N SER A 9 -10.48 9.23 -13.76
CA SER A 9 -10.68 8.84 -15.15
C SER A 9 -9.80 7.60 -15.44
N PRO A 10 -9.97 6.90 -16.59
CA PRO A 10 -9.25 5.66 -16.87
C PRO A 10 -7.72 5.76 -16.73
N ASP A 11 -7.12 6.87 -17.16
CA ASP A 11 -5.66 7.09 -17.12
C ASP A 11 -5.22 7.97 -15.93
N ALA A 12 -6.13 8.25 -14.98
CA ALA A 12 -5.83 9.13 -13.87
C ALA A 12 -4.88 8.47 -12.85
N LYS A 13 -3.93 9.27 -12.39
CA LYS A 13 -2.94 8.92 -11.35
C LYS A 13 -3.41 9.32 -9.94
N GLN A 14 -4.62 9.83 -9.86
CA GLN A 14 -5.28 10.21 -8.64
C GLN A 14 -6.73 9.76 -8.72
N GLY A 15 -7.33 9.59 -7.56
CA GLY A 15 -8.67 9.07 -7.46
C GLY A 15 -9.28 9.33 -6.10
N TRP A 16 -10.30 8.55 -5.78
CA TRP A 16 -11.02 8.65 -4.54
C TRP A 16 -11.19 7.28 -3.91
N ALA A 17 -11.07 7.25 -2.59
CA ALA A 17 -11.49 6.12 -1.79
C ALA A 17 -12.76 6.47 -1.04
N THR A 18 -13.73 5.55 -1.00
CA THR A 18 -14.94 5.68 -0.20
C THR A 18 -14.97 4.62 0.91
N LEU A 19 -15.35 5.04 2.10
CA LEU A 19 -15.60 4.17 3.25
C LEU A 19 -16.93 4.60 3.88
N GLY A 20 -17.99 3.83 3.59
CA GLY A 20 -19.35 4.21 3.93
C GLY A 20 -19.75 5.49 3.19
N THR A 21 -20.09 6.54 3.93
CA THR A 21 -20.46 7.86 3.38
C THR A 21 -19.28 8.81 3.22
N ARG A 22 -18.08 8.44 3.71
CA ARG A 22 -16.89 9.29 3.67
C ARG A 22 -16.11 9.06 2.38
N ARG A 23 -15.45 10.11 1.91
CA ARG A 23 -14.66 10.11 0.68
C ARG A 23 -13.29 10.76 0.93
N PHE A 24 -12.23 10.13 0.44
CA PHE A 24 -10.83 10.52 0.69
C PHE A 24 -10.07 10.61 -0.62
N ARG A 25 -9.26 11.65 -0.79
CA ARG A 25 -8.41 11.79 -1.98
C ARG A 25 -7.24 10.83 -1.88
N CYS A 26 -6.88 10.20 -2.99
CA CYS A 26 -5.69 9.33 -3.03
C CYS A 26 -4.86 9.53 -4.30
N ALA A 27 -3.56 9.27 -4.17
CA ALA A 27 -2.68 9.02 -5.29
C ALA A 27 -2.69 7.52 -5.63
N LEU A 28 -2.53 7.24 -6.92
CA LEU A 28 -2.49 5.91 -7.50
C LEU A 28 -1.14 5.71 -8.18
N GLY A 29 -0.89 4.50 -8.65
CA GLY A 29 0.28 4.18 -9.46
C GLY A 29 0.42 5.10 -10.68
N ARG A 30 1.66 5.37 -11.11
CA ARG A 30 1.96 6.16 -12.31
C ARG A 30 1.36 5.58 -13.60
N GLY A 31 1.04 4.28 -13.60
CA GLY A 31 0.31 3.57 -14.64
C GLY A 31 -1.21 3.54 -14.47
N GLY A 32 -1.78 4.25 -13.48
CA GLY A 32 -3.21 4.25 -13.18
C GLY A 32 -3.67 2.94 -12.52
N ILE A 33 -4.96 2.61 -12.67
CA ILE A 33 -5.54 1.34 -12.19
C ILE A 33 -5.47 0.29 -13.31
N ILE A 34 -4.82 -0.85 -13.05
CA ILE A 34 -4.54 -1.90 -14.04
C ILE A 34 -5.15 -3.23 -13.62
N ALA A 35 -5.81 -3.91 -14.56
CA ALA A 35 -6.39 -5.24 -14.35
C ALA A 35 -5.37 -6.38 -14.49
N ASP A 36 -4.56 -6.37 -15.56
CA ASP A 36 -3.49 -7.35 -15.78
C ASP A 36 -2.17 -6.86 -15.14
N LYS A 37 -2.15 -6.80 -13.81
CA LYS A 37 -1.01 -6.32 -13.03
C LYS A 37 0.23 -7.19 -13.26
N ARG A 38 1.37 -6.55 -13.52
CA ARG A 38 2.70 -7.16 -13.65
C ARG A 38 3.75 -6.40 -12.84
N GLU A 39 4.88 -7.03 -12.56
CA GLU A 39 6.01 -6.35 -11.92
C GLU A 39 6.52 -5.20 -12.80
N GLY A 40 6.78 -4.04 -12.18
CA GLY A 40 7.32 -2.85 -12.86
C GLY A 40 6.36 -2.05 -13.76
N ASP A 41 5.09 -2.47 -13.91
CA ASP A 41 4.11 -1.77 -14.74
C ASP A 41 3.70 -0.37 -14.20
N GLY A 42 3.98 -0.10 -12.92
CA GLY A 42 3.65 1.15 -12.24
C GLY A 42 2.16 1.30 -11.91
N GLY A 43 1.33 0.26 -12.06
CA GLY A 43 -0.12 0.32 -11.89
C GLY A 43 -0.61 -0.12 -10.51
N THR A 44 -1.71 0.46 -10.06
CA THR A 44 -2.47 -0.02 -8.91
C THR A 44 -3.38 -1.18 -9.33
N PRO A 45 -3.27 -2.38 -8.73
CA PRO A 45 -3.98 -3.56 -9.20
C PRO A 45 -5.49 -3.46 -8.91
N VAL A 46 -6.31 -3.81 -9.91
CA VAL A 46 -7.74 -4.07 -9.70
C VAL A 46 -7.90 -5.32 -8.84
N GLY A 47 -8.83 -5.28 -7.89
CA GLY A 47 -9.14 -6.43 -7.04
C GLY A 47 -9.69 -6.04 -5.68
N ALA A 48 -10.01 -7.06 -4.88
CA ALA A 48 -10.41 -6.89 -3.48
C ALA A 48 -9.40 -7.60 -2.59
N PHE A 49 -8.56 -6.83 -1.90
CA PHE A 49 -7.41 -7.34 -1.15
C PHE A 49 -7.71 -7.29 0.36
N PRO A 50 -7.43 -8.37 1.11
CA PRO A 50 -7.54 -8.37 2.55
C PRO A 50 -6.51 -7.42 3.17
N LEU A 51 -6.83 -6.83 4.31
CA LEU A 51 -5.93 -5.98 5.08
C LEU A 51 -5.11 -6.85 6.03
N ARG A 52 -3.77 -6.84 5.90
CA ARG A 52 -2.91 -7.77 6.65
C ARG A 52 -2.47 -7.20 7.99
N ARG A 53 -1.75 -6.08 7.96
CA ARG A 53 -1.19 -5.43 9.15
C ARG A 53 -0.79 -3.99 8.84
N LEU A 54 -0.75 -3.17 9.88
CA LEU A 54 -0.20 -1.83 9.83
C LEU A 54 1.26 -1.85 10.31
N LEU A 55 2.16 -1.33 9.50
CA LEU A 55 3.53 -1.04 9.85
C LEU A 55 3.65 0.43 10.24
N VAL A 56 4.38 0.74 11.32
CA VAL A 56 4.47 2.10 11.86
C VAL A 56 5.90 2.50 12.23
N ARG A 57 6.26 3.75 11.94
CA ARG A 57 7.46 4.42 12.45
C ARG A 57 7.14 5.18 13.75
N THR A 58 7.52 4.61 14.89
CA THR A 58 7.22 5.22 16.20
C THR A 58 8.07 6.46 16.52
N ASP A 59 9.21 6.63 15.84
CA ASP A 59 10.02 7.86 15.89
C ASP A 59 9.41 9.02 15.11
N LYS A 60 8.40 8.75 14.25
CA LYS A 60 7.75 9.75 13.38
C LYS A 60 6.35 10.16 13.85
N GLY A 61 5.89 9.63 14.99
CA GLY A 61 4.61 10.02 15.57
C GLY A 61 3.99 8.93 16.46
N ALA A 62 2.81 9.25 17.00
CA ALA A 62 2.04 8.31 17.79
C ALA A 62 1.43 7.21 16.89
N ILE A 63 1.28 6.01 17.46
CA ILE A 63 0.60 4.90 16.79
C ILE A 63 -0.89 5.26 16.64
N PRO A 64 -1.46 5.23 15.42
CA PRO A 64 -2.87 5.55 15.22
C PRO A 64 -3.77 4.46 15.79
N LYS A 65 -5.03 4.82 16.06
CA LYS A 65 -6.05 3.83 16.43
C LYS A 65 -6.25 2.87 15.26
N SER A 66 -6.12 1.56 15.51
CA SER A 66 -6.40 0.53 14.53
C SER A 66 -6.85 -0.77 15.20
N GLN A 67 -7.68 -1.54 14.50
CA GLN A 67 -8.07 -2.90 14.88
C GLN A 67 -7.18 -3.96 14.22
N LEU A 68 -6.30 -3.55 13.31
CA LEU A 68 -5.37 -4.43 12.61
C LEU A 68 -4.15 -4.73 13.49
N PRO A 69 -3.48 -5.88 13.29
CA PRO A 69 -2.17 -6.12 13.87
C PRO A 69 -1.20 -4.99 13.51
N ILE A 70 -0.40 -4.55 14.49
CA ILE A 70 0.57 -3.47 14.32
C ILE A 70 1.98 -4.04 14.48
N THR A 71 2.88 -3.65 13.58
CA THR A 71 4.31 -3.96 13.64
C THR A 71 5.10 -2.66 13.55
N VAL A 72 6.10 -2.48 14.41
CA VAL A 72 6.99 -1.32 14.34
C VAL A 72 8.01 -1.59 13.24
N ILE A 73 8.26 -0.60 12.39
CA ILE A 73 9.31 -0.65 11.36
C ILE A 73 10.64 -0.34 12.05
N ASP A 74 11.65 -1.17 11.81
CA ASP A 74 13.04 -0.98 12.23
C ASP A 74 13.93 -0.57 11.03
N GLU A 75 15.15 -0.10 11.30
CA GLU A 75 16.11 0.37 10.29
C GLU A 75 16.50 -0.71 9.28
N ASP A 76 16.50 -1.96 9.74
CA ASP A 76 16.85 -3.14 8.94
C ASP A 76 15.64 -3.82 8.31
N ASP A 77 14.45 -3.23 8.35
CA ASP A 77 13.27 -3.82 7.69
C ASP A 77 13.23 -3.49 6.19
N GLY A 78 13.05 -4.53 5.38
CA GLY A 78 12.86 -4.43 3.94
C GLY A 78 11.72 -5.30 3.41
N TRP A 79 11.38 -5.11 2.13
CA TRP A 79 10.42 -5.94 1.40
C TRP A 79 10.96 -6.32 0.04
N CYS A 80 11.14 -7.61 -0.22
CA CYS A 80 11.75 -8.06 -1.46
C CYS A 80 10.79 -7.88 -2.65
N ASP A 81 11.28 -7.21 -3.69
CA ASP A 81 10.56 -6.91 -4.94
C ASP A 81 11.16 -7.64 -6.15
N ALA A 82 12.15 -8.51 -5.93
CA ALA A 82 12.83 -9.26 -6.98
C ALA A 82 12.06 -10.53 -7.39
N PRO A 83 11.49 -10.63 -8.60
CA PRO A 83 10.67 -11.79 -9.01
C PRO A 83 11.41 -13.13 -9.04
N GLY A 84 12.73 -13.10 -9.20
CA GLY A 84 13.58 -14.29 -9.22
C GLY A 84 13.89 -14.86 -7.83
N ASP A 85 13.66 -14.08 -6.76
CA ASP A 85 14.04 -14.47 -5.40
C ASP A 85 13.03 -15.44 -4.79
N ILE A 86 13.46 -16.14 -3.73
CA ILE A 86 12.57 -17.01 -2.94
C ILE A 86 11.70 -16.19 -1.98
N ALA A 87 12.17 -15.01 -1.58
CA ALA A 87 11.46 -14.07 -0.72
C ALA A 87 10.63 -13.05 -1.52
N TYR A 88 10.42 -13.24 -2.82
CA TYR A 88 9.64 -12.31 -3.64
C TYR A 88 8.30 -11.96 -2.97
N ASN A 89 8.00 -10.66 -2.91
CA ASN A 89 6.84 -10.07 -2.26
C ASN A 89 6.67 -10.47 -0.78
N ARG A 90 7.79 -10.56 -0.04
CA ARG A 90 7.80 -10.84 1.42
C ARG A 90 8.75 -9.89 2.13
N ALA A 91 8.51 -9.74 3.44
CA ALA A 91 9.42 -9.03 4.33
C ALA A 91 10.78 -9.73 4.41
N VAL A 92 11.85 -8.95 4.47
CA VAL A 92 13.25 -9.38 4.57
C VAL A 92 14.00 -8.48 5.54
N ALA A 93 15.07 -9.00 6.15
CA ALA A 93 15.97 -8.19 6.98
C ALA A 93 17.15 -7.69 6.14
N LEU A 94 17.59 -6.45 6.40
CA LEU A 94 18.70 -5.81 5.72
C LEU A 94 20.03 -6.04 6.46
N PRO A 95 21.17 -6.07 5.75
CA PRO A 95 21.30 -5.99 4.30
C PRO A 95 20.75 -7.25 3.61
N TYR A 96 19.98 -7.06 2.53
CA TYR A 96 19.45 -8.15 1.70
C TYR A 96 20.03 -8.07 0.28
N ALA A 97 20.46 -9.20 -0.27
CA ALA A 97 21.25 -9.22 -1.51
C ALA A 97 20.40 -8.96 -2.78
N ALA A 98 19.17 -9.48 -2.81
CA ALA A 98 18.25 -9.24 -3.93
C ALA A 98 17.63 -7.85 -3.81
N SER A 99 17.02 -7.38 -4.90
CA SER A 99 16.26 -6.12 -4.90
C SER A 99 15.17 -6.13 -3.82
N HIS A 100 15.01 -4.98 -3.16
CA HIS A 100 14.07 -4.79 -2.07
C HIS A 100 13.74 -3.30 -1.86
N GLU A 101 12.53 -3.05 -1.40
CA GLU A 101 12.14 -1.80 -0.76
C GLU A 101 12.76 -1.69 0.63
N ARG A 102 13.25 -0.51 0.99
CA ARG A 102 13.64 -0.18 2.37
C ARG A 102 12.42 0.39 3.10
N LEU A 103 12.02 -0.24 4.19
CA LEU A 103 10.85 0.22 4.94
C LEU A 103 11.19 1.43 5.83
N TRP A 104 12.42 1.49 6.34
CA TRP A 104 12.93 2.68 7.01
C TRP A 104 13.42 3.74 6.00
N ARG A 105 12.53 4.68 5.66
CA ARG A 105 12.79 5.78 4.74
C ARG A 105 13.16 7.07 5.48
N ASP A 106 13.91 7.93 4.79
CA ASP A 106 14.21 9.29 5.26
C ASP A 106 13.03 10.26 5.07
N ASP A 107 12.24 10.03 4.01
CA ASP A 107 10.97 10.72 3.80
C ASP A 107 9.84 10.10 4.64
N HIS A 108 8.68 10.78 4.66
CA HIS A 108 7.55 10.40 5.50
C HIS A 108 6.64 9.34 4.88
N LEU A 109 6.90 8.88 3.64
CA LEU A 109 5.91 8.11 2.90
C LEU A 109 5.54 6.81 3.61
N TYR A 110 6.51 6.20 4.30
CA TYR A 110 6.36 4.95 5.04
C TYR A 110 6.30 5.13 6.56
N ASP A 111 5.97 6.32 7.05
CA ASP A 111 5.70 6.48 8.48
C ASP A 111 4.51 5.63 8.93
N LEU A 112 3.54 5.41 8.02
CA LEU A 112 2.41 4.50 8.15
C LEU A 112 2.28 3.69 6.84
N VAL A 113 2.41 2.36 6.92
CA VAL A 113 2.26 1.45 5.78
C VAL A 113 1.27 0.35 6.12
N LEU A 114 0.13 0.32 5.46
CA LEU A 114 -0.83 -0.76 5.55
C LEU A 114 -0.55 -1.80 4.47
N VAL A 115 -0.11 -2.98 4.90
CA VAL A 115 0.13 -4.13 4.04
C VAL A 115 -1.22 -4.72 3.61
N ILE A 116 -1.44 -4.83 2.30
CA ILE A 116 -2.62 -5.45 1.71
C ILE A 116 -2.23 -6.80 1.09
N GLY A 117 -3.18 -7.71 1.00
CA GLY A 117 -2.95 -9.06 0.46
C GLY A 117 -2.93 -9.13 -1.06
N HIS A 118 -2.12 -8.30 -1.70
CA HIS A 118 -1.86 -8.39 -3.13
C HIS A 118 -0.69 -9.34 -3.37
N ASN A 119 -0.90 -10.39 -4.18
CA ASN A 119 0.10 -11.38 -4.57
C ASN A 119 0.86 -12.03 -3.39
N ASP A 120 0.16 -12.35 -2.30
CA ASP A 120 0.81 -12.83 -1.06
C ASP A 120 0.42 -14.27 -0.64
N ASP A 121 -0.70 -14.82 -1.11
CA ASP A 121 -1.17 -16.16 -0.76
C ASP A 121 -1.91 -16.87 -1.91
N PRO A 122 -1.22 -17.66 -2.75
CA PRO A 122 0.24 -17.78 -2.82
C PRO A 122 0.88 -16.61 -3.56
N VAL A 123 2.16 -16.36 -3.30
CA VAL A 123 2.98 -15.45 -4.12
C VAL A 123 3.23 -16.09 -5.50
N VAL A 124 2.89 -15.36 -6.56
CA VAL A 124 3.18 -15.72 -7.96
C VAL A 124 4.20 -14.73 -8.52
N ARG A 125 5.33 -15.26 -9.01
CA ARG A 125 6.44 -14.46 -9.56
C ARG A 125 5.98 -13.53 -10.69
N GLY A 126 6.40 -12.27 -10.63
CA GLY A 126 6.14 -11.28 -11.68
C GLY A 126 4.74 -10.69 -11.70
N MET A 127 3.87 -11.04 -10.74
CA MET A 127 2.50 -10.50 -10.63
C MET A 127 2.41 -9.21 -9.79
N GLY A 128 3.55 -8.54 -9.58
CA GLY A 128 3.65 -7.33 -8.76
C GLY A 128 4.02 -7.65 -7.32
N SER A 129 4.73 -6.72 -6.69
CA SER A 129 5.17 -6.81 -5.31
C SER A 129 5.09 -5.45 -4.62
N ALA A 130 5.24 -5.44 -3.30
CA ALA A 130 5.29 -4.22 -2.49
C ALA A 130 4.13 -3.23 -2.74
N VAL A 131 2.94 -3.76 -3.06
CA VAL A 131 1.74 -2.93 -3.19
C VAL A 131 1.14 -2.73 -1.81
N PHE A 132 1.21 -1.49 -1.32
CA PHE A 132 0.73 -1.10 0.00
C PHE A 132 -0.27 0.06 -0.09
N ILE A 133 -0.85 0.39 1.07
CA ILE A 133 -1.45 1.70 1.32
C ILE A 133 -0.50 2.50 2.22
N HIS A 134 -0.07 3.69 1.82
CA HIS A 134 0.88 4.49 2.59
C HIS A 134 0.59 6.00 2.54
N LEU A 135 1.50 6.83 3.08
CA LEU A 135 1.34 8.28 3.05
C LEU A 135 1.71 8.88 1.70
N ALA A 136 0.88 9.80 1.22
CA ALA A 136 1.09 10.50 -0.04
C ALA A 136 2.10 11.64 0.13
N HIS A 137 2.75 11.99 -0.98
CA HIS A 137 3.37 13.30 -1.13
C HIS A 137 2.33 14.42 -1.03
N ASP A 138 2.81 15.64 -0.76
CA ASP A 138 1.89 16.73 -0.50
C ASP A 138 1.03 17.14 -1.69
N ASP A 139 1.57 16.94 -2.89
CA ASP A 139 0.97 17.22 -4.19
C ASP A 139 0.22 16.02 -4.79
N TYR A 140 0.14 14.89 -4.08
CA TYR A 140 -0.40 13.63 -4.61
C TYR A 140 0.24 13.20 -5.94
N ARG A 141 1.55 13.43 -6.11
CA ARG A 141 2.29 12.81 -7.23
C ARG A 141 2.13 11.28 -7.20
N PRO A 142 2.15 10.61 -8.36
CA PRO A 142 1.88 9.18 -8.45
C PRO A 142 2.86 8.34 -7.64
N THR A 143 2.40 7.14 -7.26
CA THR A 143 3.23 6.08 -6.68
C THR A 143 3.79 5.16 -7.78
N GLU A 144 4.57 4.15 -7.40
CA GLU A 144 4.99 3.07 -8.30
C GLU A 144 3.97 1.91 -8.38
N GLY A 145 2.77 2.05 -7.80
CA GLY A 145 1.70 1.05 -7.83
C GLY A 145 0.85 0.98 -6.56
N CYS A 146 1.35 1.56 -5.47
CA CYS A 146 0.62 1.70 -4.20
C CYS A 146 -0.57 2.66 -4.28
N ILE A 147 -1.38 2.67 -3.23
CA ILE A 147 -2.41 3.69 -2.99
C ILE A 147 -1.90 4.59 -1.87
N ALA A 148 -1.97 5.91 -2.03
CA ALA A 148 -1.44 6.81 -1.01
C ALA A 148 -2.44 7.90 -0.60
N PHE A 149 -2.51 8.17 0.70
CA PHE A 149 -3.41 9.14 1.33
C PHE A 149 -2.63 10.16 2.15
N LYS A 150 -3.23 11.33 2.41
CA LYS A 150 -2.69 12.23 3.44
C LYS A 150 -2.83 11.59 4.81
N ARG A 151 -1.91 11.94 5.73
CA ARG A 151 -1.85 11.37 7.09
C ARG A 151 -3.19 11.39 7.81
N ALA A 152 -3.84 12.55 7.90
CA ALA A 152 -5.12 12.69 8.60
C ALA A 152 -6.23 11.78 8.03
N ASP A 153 -6.23 11.60 6.70
CA ASP A 153 -7.18 10.72 6.01
C ASP A 153 -6.85 9.25 6.26
N LEU A 154 -5.57 8.87 6.20
CA LEU A 154 -5.16 7.49 6.47
C LEU A 154 -5.44 7.10 7.92
N GLU A 155 -5.11 7.94 8.90
CA GLU A 155 -5.41 7.69 10.31
C GLU A 155 -6.91 7.55 10.56
N THR A 156 -7.71 8.36 9.88
CA THR A 156 -9.16 8.26 9.87
C THR A 156 -9.65 6.91 9.33
N ILE A 157 -9.08 6.45 8.20
CA ILE A 157 -9.42 5.17 7.57
C ILE A 157 -9.03 4.01 8.50
N LEU A 158 -7.80 4.03 9.04
CA LEU A 158 -7.27 3.03 9.96
C LEU A 158 -8.13 2.86 11.23
N GLY A 159 -8.71 3.95 11.73
CA GLY A 159 -9.60 3.93 12.89
C GLY A 159 -10.98 3.32 12.64
N GLN A 160 -11.36 3.07 11.39
CA GLN A 160 -12.69 2.58 11.00
C GLN A 160 -12.67 1.20 10.36
N ILE A 161 -11.55 0.79 9.75
CA ILE A 161 -11.39 -0.54 9.15
C ILE A 161 -10.94 -1.57 10.18
N GLY A 162 -11.22 -2.84 9.90
CA GLY A 162 -10.80 -3.98 10.71
C GLY A 162 -10.39 -5.21 9.90
N PRO A 163 -10.06 -6.34 10.57
CA PRO A 163 -9.46 -7.52 9.94
C PRO A 163 -10.34 -8.23 8.89
N THR A 164 -11.65 -8.02 8.92
CA THR A 164 -12.60 -8.60 7.95
C THR A 164 -12.82 -7.73 6.73
N ASP A 165 -12.36 -6.48 6.76
CA ASP A 165 -12.54 -5.51 5.68
C ASP A 165 -11.49 -5.71 4.58
N ARG A 166 -11.78 -5.16 3.42
CA ARG A 166 -10.89 -5.18 2.25
C ARG A 166 -10.68 -3.79 1.69
N VAL A 167 -9.59 -3.63 0.94
CA VAL A 167 -9.49 -2.57 -0.06
C VAL A 167 -9.96 -3.12 -1.40
N ALA A 168 -10.97 -2.50 -2.00
CA ALA A 168 -11.53 -2.88 -3.28
C ALA A 168 -11.20 -1.82 -4.33
N VAL A 169 -10.21 -2.10 -5.18
CA VAL A 169 -9.81 -1.24 -6.29
C VAL A 169 -10.63 -1.61 -7.52
N ARG A 170 -11.32 -0.63 -8.10
CA ARG A 170 -12.21 -0.82 -9.26
C ARG A 170 -11.79 0.12 -10.39
N GLN A 171 -11.92 -0.35 -11.62
CA GLN A 171 -11.87 0.54 -12.77
C GLN A 171 -13.08 1.48 -12.75
N PRO A 172 -12.93 2.73 -13.21
CA PRO A 172 -14.04 3.66 -13.38
C PRO A 172 -15.05 3.17 -14.42
#